data_AF-A0AAN8IAQ4-F1
#
_entry.id   AF-A0AAN8IAQ4-F1
#
_cell.length_a   1.000
_cell.length_b   1.000
_cell.length_c   1.000
_cell.angle_alpha   90.00
_cell.angle_beta   90.00
_cell.angle_gamma   90.00
#
_symmetry.space_group_name_H-M   'P 1'
#
loop_
_entity.id
_entity.type
_entity.pdbx_description
1 polymer ?
#
loop_
_entity_poly.entity_id
_entity_poly.type
_entity_poly.pdbx_seq_one_letter_code
_entity_poly.pdbx_strand_id
1 'polypeptide(L)'
;VNVDISFNTAQGVKAADYIEKVKEEFPVVEPLILVLKQFLILRRLNTTYTGGLSSYGLILMLINFLHGIVDKTKSEKWRKQLVEDERKSAEL
;
A
#
# COMPACT_ATOMS: atom_id res chain seq x y z
N VAL A 1 2.49 -16.40 -24.09
CA VAL A 1 2.75 -16.12 -22.65
C VAL A 1 4.26 -16.03 -22.49
N ASN A 2 4.77 -14.91 -21.97
CA ASN A 2 6.19 -14.78 -21.63
C ASN A 2 6.41 -15.31 -20.22
N VAL A 3 7.47 -16.07 -20.02
CA VAL A 3 7.81 -16.69 -18.72
C VAL A 3 9.22 -16.26 -18.34
N ASP A 4 9.38 -15.79 -17.11
CA ASP A 4 10.67 -15.47 -16.50
C ASP A 4 10.95 -16.51 -15.40
N ILE A 5 12.17 -17.03 -15.36
CA ILE A 5 12.58 -18.06 -14.39
C ILE A 5 13.81 -17.56 -13.66
N SER A 6 13.68 -17.42 -12.34
CA SER A 6 14.75 -17.01 -11.45
C SER A 6 15.03 -18.11 -10.41
N PHE A 7 16.29 -18.31 -10.06
CA PHE A 7 16.73 -19.32 -9.08
C PHE A 7 17.16 -18.66 -7.77
N ASN A 8 16.92 -19.34 -6.65
CA ASN A 8 17.34 -18.91 -5.30
C ASN A 8 16.81 -17.52 -4.86
N THR A 9 15.66 -17.08 -5.41
CA THR A 9 15.03 -15.79 -5.10
C THR A 9 13.88 -15.91 -4.09
N ALA A 10 14.18 -16.41 -2.88
CA ALA A 10 13.17 -16.64 -1.83
C ALA A 10 12.37 -15.38 -1.45
N GLN A 11 12.95 -14.20 -1.66
CA GLN A 11 12.35 -12.89 -1.37
C GLN A 11 11.16 -12.61 -2.29
N GLY A 12 11.17 -13.10 -3.53
CA GLY A 12 10.05 -12.94 -4.46
C GLY A 12 8.78 -13.64 -3.98
N VAL A 13 8.92 -14.84 -3.42
CA VAL A 13 7.81 -15.60 -2.84
C VAL A 13 7.24 -14.87 -1.62
N LYS A 14 8.11 -14.44 -0.70
CA LYS A 14 7.68 -13.67 0.49
C LYS A 14 7.00 -12.36 0.13
N ALA A 15 7.48 -11.67 -0.91
CA ALA A 15 6.87 -10.44 -1.40
C ALA A 15 5.48 -10.69 -2.01
N ALA A 16 5.30 -11.78 -2.76
CA ALA A 16 4.01 -12.18 -3.30
C ALA A 16 3.01 -12.50 -2.17
N ASP A 17 3.42 -13.30 -1.18
CA ASP A 17 2.59 -13.63 -0.01
C ASP A 17 2.18 -12.38 0.77
N TYR A 18 3.10 -11.42 0.91
CA TYR A 18 2.81 -10.14 1.55
C TYR A 18 1.78 -9.31 0.76
N ILE A 19 1.93 -9.23 -0.57
CA ILE A 19 1.00 -8.49 -1.42
C ILE A 19 -0.40 -9.09 -1.36
N GLU A 20 -0.54 -10.43 -1.32
CA GLU A 20 -1.86 -11.06 -1.22
C GLU A 20 -2.55 -10.72 0.10
N LYS A 21 -1.84 -10.77 1.24
CA LYS A 21 -2.38 -10.34 2.54
C LYS A 21 -2.84 -8.88 2.52
N VAL A 22 -2.06 -8.01 1.89
CA VAL A 22 -2.42 -6.60 1.74
C VAL A 22 -3.67 -6.41 0.89
N LYS A 23 -3.86 -7.20 -0.16
CA LYS A 23 -5.09 -7.13 -0.97
C LYS A 23 -6.31 -7.58 -0.17
N GLU A 24 -6.16 -8.56 0.71
CA GLU A 24 -7.22 -8.97 1.64
C GLU A 24 -7.54 -7.86 2.64
N GLU A 25 -6.52 -7.18 3.18
CA GLU A 25 -6.68 -6.07 4.13
C GLU A 25 -7.26 -4.80 3.47
N PHE A 26 -6.78 -4.49 2.26
CA PHE A 26 -7.17 -3.33 1.47
C PHE A 26 -7.62 -3.75 0.07
N PRO A 27 -8.88 -4.21 -0.10
CA PRO A 27 -9.41 -4.61 -1.40
C PRO A 27 -9.32 -3.52 -2.48
N VAL A 28 -9.25 -2.26 -2.06
CA VAL A 28 -9.08 -1.10 -2.96
C VAL A 28 -7.71 -1.06 -3.66
N VAL A 29 -6.70 -1.77 -3.15
CA VAL A 29 -5.35 -1.81 -3.73
C VAL A 29 -5.39 -2.35 -5.16
N GLU A 30 -6.19 -3.38 -5.43
CA GLU A 30 -6.23 -4.06 -6.72
C GLU A 30 -6.74 -3.17 -7.88
N PRO A 31 -7.91 -2.51 -7.80
CA PRO A 31 -8.31 -1.57 -8.84
C PRO A 31 -7.37 -0.37 -8.95
N LEU A 32 -6.84 0.14 -7.83
CA LEU A 32 -5.92 1.29 -7.85
C LEU A 32 -4.58 0.96 -8.54
N ILE A 33 -3.98 -0.18 -8.21
CA ILE A 33 -2.69 -0.57 -8.82
C ILE A 33 -2.82 -0.79 -10.32
N LEU A 34 -3.97 -1.28 -10.81
CA LEU A 34 -4.24 -1.42 -12.24
C LEU A 34 -4.27 -0.06 -12.95
N VAL A 35 -5.00 0.92 -12.40
CA VAL A 35 -5.06 2.27 -12.97
C VAL A 35 -3.70 2.94 -12.95
N LEU A 36 -2.95 2.83 -11.84
CA LEU A 36 -1.61 3.41 -11.72
C LEU A 36 -0.60 2.75 -12.66
N LYS A 37 -0.66 1.42 -12.81
CA LYS A 37 0.17 0.70 -13.80
C LYS A 37 -0.12 1.21 -15.21
N GLN A 38 -1.40 1.33 -15.57
CA GLN A 38 -1.78 1.84 -16.88
C GLN A 38 -1.30 3.27 -17.10
N PHE A 39 -1.40 4.14 -16.09
CA PHE A 39 -0.89 5.50 -16.13
C PHE A 39 0.62 5.54 -16.44
N LEU A 40 1.43 4.69 -15.79
CA LEU A 40 2.88 4.64 -16.07
C LEU A 40 3.19 4.09 -17.47
N ILE A 41 2.44 3.09 -17.94
CA ILE A 41 2.59 2.53 -19.29
C ILE A 41 2.35 3.62 -20.34
N LEU A 42 1.27 4.39 -20.21
CA LEU A 42 0.94 5.48 -21.13
C LEU A 42 2.00 6.59 -21.17
N ARG A 43 2.82 6.72 -20.11
CA ARG A 43 3.91 7.69 -20.01
C ARG A 43 5.29 7.09 -20.31
N ARG A 44 5.37 5.79 -20.63
CA ARG A 44 6.62 5.04 -20.82
C ARG A 44 7.54 5.06 -19.58
N LEU A 45 6.93 5.01 -18.40
CA LEU A 45 7.62 5.05 -17.09
C LEU A 45 7.54 3.72 -16.32
N ASN A 46 7.10 2.62 -16.95
CA ASN A 46 6.89 1.32 -16.30
C ASN A 46 8.10 0.37 -16.38
N THR A 47 9.26 0.86 -16.83
CA THR A 47 10.48 0.07 -17.04
C THR A 47 11.65 0.66 -16.26
N THR A 48 12.19 -0.08 -15.30
CA THR A 48 13.33 0.37 -14.47
C THR A 48 14.62 0.54 -15.25
N TYR A 49 14.82 -0.25 -16.31
CA TYR A 49 15.98 -0.15 -17.18
C TYR A 49 16.16 1.26 -17.79
N THR A 50 15.06 1.97 -18.05
CA THR A 50 15.07 3.32 -18.62
C THR A 50 14.87 4.42 -17.57
N GLY A 51 15.04 4.11 -16.28
CA GLY A 51 14.80 5.04 -15.17
C GLY A 51 13.33 5.19 -14.75
N GLY A 52 12.44 4.31 -15.24
CA GLY A 52 11.05 4.22 -14.79
C GLY A 52 10.87 3.47 -13.46
N LEU A 53 9.62 3.31 -13.04
CA LEU A 53 9.25 2.65 -11.80
C LEU A 53 8.86 1.18 -12.05
N SER A 54 9.33 0.26 -11.20
CA SER A 54 8.92 -1.15 -11.25
C SER A 54 7.49 -1.32 -10.73
N SER A 55 6.80 -2.36 -11.20
CA SER A 55 5.48 -2.74 -10.65
C SER A 55 5.52 -3.00 -9.14
N TYR A 56 6.63 -3.55 -8.64
CA TYR A 56 6.82 -3.82 -7.22
C TYR A 56 7.07 -2.53 -6.42
N GLY A 57 7.88 -1.61 -6.92
CA GLY A 57 8.06 -0.30 -6.30
C GLY A 57 6.74 0.48 -6.23
N LEU A 58 5.97 0.47 -7.31
CA LEU A 58 4.67 1.13 -7.39
C LEU A 58 3.68 0.60 -6.34
N ILE A 59 3.55 -0.73 -6.20
CA ILE A 59 2.60 -1.29 -5.23
C ILE A 59 3.04 -0.99 -3.79
N LEU A 60 4.34 -1.03 -3.47
CA LEU A 60 4.82 -0.66 -2.14
C LEU A 60 4.54 0.81 -1.80
N MET A 61 4.69 1.72 -2.77
CA MET A 61 4.33 3.14 -2.57
C MET A 61 2.84 3.31 -2.27
N LEU A 62 1.98 2.59 -3.00
CA LEU A 62 0.54 2.60 -2.76
C LEU A 62 0.19 2.05 -1.38
N ILE A 63 0.79 0.93 -0.98
CA ILE A 63 0.57 0.31 0.33
C ILE A 63 0.97 1.26 1.45
N ASN A 64 2.16 1.86 1.34
CA ASN A 64 2.64 2.82 2.33
C ASN A 64 1.73 4.05 2.43
N PHE A 65 1.20 4.52 1.30
CA PHE A 65 0.22 5.60 1.27
C PHE A 65 -1.08 5.23 2.02
N LEU A 66 -1.61 4.02 1.81
CA LEU A 66 -2.83 3.56 2.47
C LEU A 66 -2.63 3.37 3.98
N HIS A 67 -1.55 2.73 4.42
CA HIS A 67 -1.21 2.62 5.84
C HIS A 67 -1.11 4.01 6.50
N GLY A 68 -0.44 4.95 5.84
CA GLY A 68 -0.31 6.31 6.35
C GLY A 68 -1.64 7.06 6.52
N ILE A 69 -2.66 6.76 5.71
CA ILE A 69 -4.01 7.30 5.89
C ILE A 69 -4.71 6.66 7.09
N VAL A 70 -4.63 5.33 7.21
CA VAL A 70 -5.26 4.57 8.31
C VAL A 70 -4.68 4.99 9.66
N ASP A 71 -3.36 5.08 9.76
CA ASP A 71 -2.67 5.44 11.00
C ASP A 71 -3.05 6.84 11.49
N LYS A 72 -3.11 7.82 10.58
CA LYS A 72 -3.57 9.18 10.89
C LYS A 72 -5.01 9.18 11.41
N THR A 73 -5.89 8.47 10.71
CA THR A 73 -7.32 8.37 11.08
C THR A 73 -7.49 7.75 12.47
N LYS A 74 -6.73 6.68 12.74
CA LYS A 74 -6.73 6.00 14.05
C LYS A 74 -6.24 6.96 15.14
N SER A 75 -5.12 7.63 14.94
CA SER A 75 -4.55 8.61 15.89
C SER A 75 -5.54 9.74 16.22
N GLU A 76 -6.21 10.30 15.21
CA GLU A 76 -7.24 11.33 15.43
C GLU A 76 -8.43 10.82 16.26
N LYS A 77 -8.88 9.59 15.99
CA LYS A 77 -9.96 8.95 16.74
C LYS A 77 -9.58 8.79 18.23
N TRP A 78 -8.38 8.27 18.51
CA TRP A 78 -7.87 8.16 19.89
C TRP A 78 -7.84 9.51 20.60
N ARG A 79 -7.33 10.55 19.92
CA ARG A 79 -7.26 11.90 20.50
C ARG A 79 -8.64 12.45 20.84
N LYS A 80 -9.63 12.28 19.96
CA LYS A 80 -11.01 12.71 20.21
C LYS A 80 -11.65 11.96 21.38
N GLN A 81 -11.37 10.66 21.47
CA GLN A 81 -11.88 9.83 22.56
C GLN A 81 -11.29 10.25 23.92
N LEU A 82 -9.99 10.49 23.99
CA LEU A 82 -9.33 10.99 25.21
C LEU A 82 -9.93 12.30 25.71
N VAL A 83 -10.12 13.28 24.82
CA VAL A 83 -10.72 14.58 25.18
C VAL A 83 -12.15 14.43 25.70
N GLU A 84 -12.94 13.53 25.10
CA GLU A 84 -14.31 13.26 25.56
C GLU A 84 -14.32 12.58 26.95
N ASP A 85 -13.40 11.65 27.18
CA ASP A 85 -13.28 10.94 28.46
C ASP A 85 -12.80 11.88 29.59
N GLU A 86 -11.86 12.80 29.30
CA GLU A 86 -11.43 13.85 30.22
C GLU A 86 -12.57 14.82 30.57
N ARG A 87 -13.35 15.26 29.58
CA ARG A 87 -14.48 16.17 29.81
C ARG A 87 -15.54 15.55 30.72
N LYS A 88 -15.93 14.29 30.47
CA LYS A 88 -16.90 13.57 31.31
C LYS A 88 -16.41 13.38 32.75
N SER A 89 -15.11 13.19 32.94
CA SER A 89 -14.51 13.03 34.26
C SER A 89 -14.49 14.34 35.06
N ALA A 90 -14.49 15.50 34.39
CA ALA A 90 -14.51 16.81 35.04
C ALA A 90 -15.91 17.31 35.43
N GLU A 91 -16.97 16.67 34.92
CA GLU A 91 -18.37 16.99 35.22
C GLU A 91 -18.96 16.16 36.39
N LEU A 92 -18.17 15.23 36.95
CA LEU A 92 -18.47 14.40 38.13
C LEU A 92 -17.84 15.00 39.40
#